data_AF-A0A1V4H6I7-F1
#
_entry.id   AF-A0A1V4H6I7-F1
#
_cell.length_a   1.000
_cell.length_b   1.000
_cell.length_c   1.000
_cell.angle_alpha   90.00
_cell.angle_beta   90.00
_cell.angle_gamma   90.00
#
_symmetry.space_group_name_H-M   'P 1'
#
loop_
_entity.id
_entity.type
_entity.pdbx_description
1 polymer ?
#
loop_
_entity_poly.entity_id
_entity_poly.type
_entity_poly.pdbx_seq_one_letter_code
_entity_poly.pdbx_strand_id
1 'polypeptide(L)'
;MIFNKSHKNAAPKPRGFGPNGGRLESHHGLQGEWAKENLAKYGYDYKEAPTVTLETGKIPGANKDHPHTELNNRQSERRDDRIAEGKGKWSSTLQEELTFIVEDFKALGFTRETIEKIMEQQYKMLDKLKVPYRRINLDEYF
;
A
#
# COMPACT_ATOMS: atom_id res chain seq x y z
N MET A 1 -12.10 10.44 -4.23
CA MET A 1 -10.81 9.88 -3.74
C MET A 1 -9.69 10.73 -4.30
N ILE A 2 -8.87 11.35 -3.45
CA ILE A 2 -7.83 12.29 -3.89
C ILE A 2 -6.53 11.50 -4.11
N PHE A 3 -6.22 11.25 -5.38
CA PHE A 3 -4.96 10.65 -5.79
C PHE A 3 -3.84 11.69 -5.75
N ASN A 4 -3.17 11.82 -4.61
CA ASN A 4 -1.87 12.47 -4.59
C ASN A 4 -0.80 11.41 -4.48
N LYS A 5 0.05 11.36 -5.52
CA LYS A 5 1.38 10.75 -5.43
C LYS A 5 2.05 11.42 -4.22
N SER A 6 2.51 10.67 -3.23
CA SER A 6 3.33 11.23 -2.15
C SER A 6 4.68 10.51 -2.10
N HIS A 7 5.53 10.79 -3.09
CA HIS A 7 6.98 10.60 -2.98
C HIS A 7 7.64 11.93 -2.57
N LYS A 8 8.94 11.95 -2.30
CA LYS A 8 9.70 13.18 -2.00
C LYS A 8 9.34 14.24 -3.03
N ASN A 9 8.96 15.42 -2.53
CA ASN A 9 8.52 16.58 -3.32
C ASN A 9 7.20 16.45 -4.10
N ALA A 10 6.43 15.38 -3.94
CA ALA A 10 5.14 15.28 -4.59
C ALA A 10 4.13 16.23 -3.94
N ALA A 11 3.42 16.97 -4.79
CA ALA A 11 2.41 17.93 -4.42
C ALA A 11 1.06 17.51 -5.03
N PRO A 12 -0.06 17.79 -4.34
CA PRO A 12 -0.15 18.33 -2.98
C PRO A 12 0.28 17.31 -1.90
N LYS A 13 0.99 17.79 -0.86
CA LYS A 13 1.22 16.99 0.35
C LYS A 13 -0.14 16.75 1.03
N PRO A 14 -0.51 15.50 1.38
CA PRO A 14 -1.75 15.27 2.09
C PRO A 14 -1.74 16.03 3.41
N ARG A 15 -2.64 16.99 3.53
CA ARG A 15 -2.86 17.82 4.71
C ARG A 15 -4.36 18.02 4.87
N GLY A 16 -4.81 18.16 6.10
CA GLY A 16 -6.22 18.39 6.42
C GLY A 16 -7.03 17.10 6.54
N PHE A 17 -8.33 17.24 6.29
CA PHE A 17 -9.33 16.19 6.48
C PHE A 17 -9.95 15.80 5.14
N GLY A 18 -10.25 14.51 4.99
CA GLY A 18 -11.01 14.01 3.87
C GLY A 18 -12.51 14.22 4.04
N PRO A 19 -13.31 13.79 3.04
CA PRO A 19 -14.75 14.02 3.01
C PRO A 19 -15.51 13.30 4.14
N ASN A 20 -14.91 12.26 4.74
CA ASN A 20 -15.51 11.51 5.83
C ASN A 20 -14.99 11.96 7.20
N GLY A 21 -14.31 13.12 7.27
CA GLY A 21 -13.79 13.69 8.51
C GLY A 21 -12.52 13.05 9.03
N GLY A 22 -11.92 12.10 8.30
CA GLY A 22 -10.65 11.47 8.67
C GLY A 22 -9.46 12.34 8.27
N ARG A 23 -8.36 12.30 9.03
CA ARG A 23 -7.12 13.00 8.64
C ARG A 23 -6.52 12.33 7.40
N LEU A 24 -5.99 13.11 6.47
CA LEU A 24 -5.34 12.58 5.28
C LEU A 24 -3.87 12.20 5.55
N GLU A 25 -3.50 10.96 5.22
CA GLU A 25 -2.15 10.44 5.32
C GLU A 25 -1.74 9.65 4.07
N SER A 26 -0.43 9.58 3.84
CA SER A 26 0.17 8.77 2.78
C SER A 26 0.24 7.30 3.22
N HIS A 27 -0.20 6.40 2.36
CA HIS A 27 -0.10 4.95 2.52
C HIS A 27 0.77 4.34 1.42
N HIS A 28 1.75 3.52 1.77
CA HIS A 28 2.57 2.78 0.81
C HIS A 28 1.85 1.50 0.41
N GLY A 29 1.81 1.18 -0.89
CA GLY A 29 1.22 -0.07 -1.36
C GLY A 29 1.95 -1.29 -0.78
N LEU A 30 3.25 -1.42 -1.10
CA LEU A 30 4.10 -2.39 -0.42
C LEU A 30 4.31 -1.96 1.04
N GLN A 31 4.29 -2.93 1.96
CA GLN A 31 4.56 -2.63 3.37
C GLN A 31 5.95 -2.01 3.52
N GLY A 32 6.00 -0.81 4.12
CA GLY A 32 7.18 0.03 4.14
C GLY A 32 8.45 -0.65 4.65
N GLU A 33 8.36 -1.37 5.77
CA GLU A 33 9.48 -2.09 6.36
C GLU A 33 9.86 -3.35 5.56
N TRP A 34 8.88 -4.06 5.00
CA TRP A 34 9.16 -5.18 4.09
C TRP A 34 9.96 -4.72 2.88
N ALA A 35 9.57 -3.58 2.28
CA ALA A 35 10.24 -3.02 1.12
C ALA A 35 11.66 -2.54 1.45
N LYS A 36 11.88 -1.94 2.63
CA LYS A 36 13.23 -1.59 3.10
C LYS A 36 14.11 -2.84 3.22
N GLU A 37 13.61 -3.90 3.84
CA GLU A 37 14.39 -5.13 4.03
C GLU A 37 14.73 -5.80 2.68
N ASN A 38 13.72 -5.99 1.83
CA ASN A 38 13.85 -6.83 0.64
C ASN A 38 14.36 -6.09 -0.59
N LEU A 39 14.13 -4.77 -0.67
CA LEU A 39 14.46 -3.97 -1.85
C LEU A 39 15.67 -3.04 -1.66
N ALA A 40 16.24 -2.93 -0.44
CA ALA A 40 17.40 -2.07 -0.19
C ALA A 40 18.58 -2.35 -1.13
N LYS A 41 18.87 -3.62 -1.42
CA LYS A 41 19.95 -4.02 -2.33
C LYS A 41 19.78 -3.55 -3.78
N TYR A 42 18.56 -3.15 -4.16
CA TYR A 42 18.24 -2.58 -5.46
C TYR A 42 18.20 -1.05 -5.46
N GLY A 43 18.54 -0.40 -4.34
CA GLY A 43 18.51 1.05 -4.19
C GLY A 43 17.14 1.62 -3.83
N TYR A 44 16.27 0.83 -3.20
CA TYR A 44 14.98 1.32 -2.70
C TYR A 44 15.17 2.47 -1.71
N ASP A 45 14.46 3.58 -1.95
CA ASP A 45 14.33 4.69 -1.00
C ASP A 45 12.86 4.83 -0.59
N TYR A 46 12.60 4.60 0.70
CA TYR A 46 11.29 4.74 1.32
C TYR A 46 10.65 6.11 1.05
N LYS A 47 11.44 7.19 0.99
CA LYS A 47 10.94 8.55 0.76
C LYS A 47 10.54 8.79 -0.70
N GLU A 48 11.04 7.99 -1.63
CA GLU A 48 10.74 8.08 -3.06
C GLU A 48 9.68 7.06 -3.51
N ALA A 49 9.29 6.15 -2.62
CA ALA A 49 8.34 5.10 -2.92
C ALA A 49 6.93 5.68 -3.21
N PRO A 50 6.17 5.06 -4.13
CA PRO A 50 4.83 5.49 -4.46
C PRO A 50 3.89 5.27 -3.27
N THR A 51 2.93 6.17 -3.14
CA THR A 51 1.94 6.17 -2.07
C THR A 51 0.60 6.70 -2.56
N VAL A 52 -0.45 6.35 -1.82
CA VAL A 52 -1.82 6.82 -2.01
C VAL A 52 -2.21 7.65 -0.80
N THR A 53 -2.90 8.77 -1.00
CA THR A 53 -3.46 9.56 0.09
C THR A 53 -4.81 8.98 0.52
N LEU A 54 -4.93 8.63 1.79
CA LEU A 54 -6.11 8.00 2.37
C LEU A 54 -6.48 8.66 3.71
N GLU A 55 -7.75 8.61 4.07
CA GLU A 55 -8.19 8.99 5.41
C GLU A 55 -7.73 7.96 6.44
N THR A 56 -7.37 8.42 7.64
CA THR A 56 -6.91 7.60 8.77
C THR A 56 -7.75 7.85 10.03
N GLY A 57 -7.70 6.91 10.97
CA GLY A 57 -8.43 6.91 12.23
C GLY A 57 -9.77 6.18 12.16
N LYS A 58 -10.59 6.34 13.21
CA LYS A 58 -11.95 5.79 13.29
C LYS A 58 -12.94 6.67 12.52
N ILE A 59 -13.89 6.06 11.82
CA ILE A 59 -15.00 6.78 11.19
C ILE A 59 -16.01 7.17 12.28
N PRO A 60 -16.30 8.47 12.50
CA PRO A 60 -17.26 8.88 13.51
C PRO A 60 -18.65 8.27 13.29
N GLY A 61 -19.24 7.70 14.34
CA GLY A 61 -20.57 7.08 14.28
C GLY A 61 -20.62 5.74 13.55
N ALA A 62 -19.47 5.19 13.13
CA ALA A 62 -19.38 3.85 12.56
C ALA A 62 -18.43 2.97 13.38
N ASN A 63 -18.75 1.68 13.50
CA ASN A 63 -17.82 0.68 14.05
C ASN A 63 -16.81 0.24 12.97
N LYS A 64 -16.10 1.19 12.36
CA LYS A 64 -15.18 0.95 11.24
C LYS A 64 -14.04 1.97 11.24
N ASP A 65 -12.87 1.53 10.76
CA ASP A 65 -11.71 2.38 10.50
C ASP A 65 -11.74 3.00 9.10
N HIS A 66 -11.11 4.17 8.96
CA HIS A 66 -10.82 4.74 7.66
C HIS A 66 -9.77 3.89 6.91
N PRO A 67 -9.72 4.00 5.57
CA PRO A 67 -8.94 3.08 4.75
C PRO A 67 -7.44 3.00 5.10
N HIS A 68 -6.79 4.10 5.47
CA HIS A 68 -5.36 4.08 5.83
C HIS A 68 -5.09 3.16 7.04
N THR A 69 -5.90 3.29 8.10
CA THR A 69 -5.77 2.48 9.31
C THR A 69 -6.05 1.01 9.03
N GLU A 70 -7.10 0.72 8.28
CA GLU A 70 -7.49 -0.64 7.92
C GLU A 70 -6.40 -1.35 7.09
N LEU A 71 -5.79 -0.65 6.12
CA LEU A 71 -4.66 -1.21 5.36
C LEU A 71 -3.42 -1.47 6.24
N ASN A 72 -3.09 -0.55 7.15
CA ASN A 72 -1.97 -0.75 8.09
C ASN A 72 -2.21 -1.96 9.00
N ASN A 73 -3.45 -2.17 9.44
CA ASN A 73 -3.83 -3.31 10.26
C ASN A 73 -3.62 -4.62 9.48
N ARG A 74 -4.10 -4.70 8.24
CA ARG A 74 -3.92 -5.88 7.36
C ARG A 74 -2.45 -6.20 7.09
N GLN A 75 -1.63 -5.17 6.81
CA GLN A 75 -0.18 -5.34 6.66
C GLN A 75 0.50 -5.82 7.95
N SER A 76 0.01 -5.40 9.11
CA SER A 76 0.55 -5.82 10.41
C SER A 76 0.11 -7.23 10.78
N GLU A 77 -1.14 -7.58 10.52
CA GLU A 77 -1.70 -8.92 10.72
C GLU A 77 -0.92 -9.96 9.94
N ARG A 78 -0.74 -9.78 8.62
CA ARG A 78 0.07 -10.70 7.80
C ARG A 78 1.51 -10.85 8.29
N ARG A 79 2.10 -9.78 8.84
CA ARG A 79 3.44 -9.83 9.44
C ARG A 79 3.44 -10.64 10.73
N ASP A 80 2.45 -10.43 11.59
CA ASP A 80 2.36 -11.06 12.90
C ASP A 80 2.00 -12.55 12.77
N ASP A 81 1.14 -12.91 11.82
CA ASP A 81 0.84 -14.30 11.46
C ASP A 81 2.09 -15.06 11.03
N ARG A 82 2.93 -14.46 10.17
CA ARG A 82 4.22 -15.05 9.79
C ARG A 82 5.11 -15.31 10.99
N ILE A 83 5.19 -14.37 11.93
CA ILE A 83 5.98 -14.54 13.16
C ILE A 83 5.41 -15.68 14.00
N ALA A 84 4.09 -15.74 14.18
CA ALA A 84 3.42 -16.78 14.95
C ALA A 84 3.63 -18.18 14.35
N GLU A 85 3.73 -18.28 13.03
CA GLU A 85 4.06 -19.50 12.29
C GLU A 85 5.57 -19.84 12.30
N GLY A 86 6.40 -19.06 12.98
CA GLY A 86 7.86 -19.25 13.01
C GLY A 86 8.57 -18.90 11.70
N LYS A 87 7.89 -18.23 10.77
CA LYS A 87 8.48 -17.73 9.52
C LYS A 87 9.20 -16.41 9.75
N GLY A 88 10.06 -16.02 8.81
CA GLY A 88 10.73 -14.72 8.87
C GLY A 88 9.72 -13.57 8.76
N LYS A 89 9.88 -12.55 9.61
CA LYS A 89 9.01 -11.35 9.67
C LYS A 89 8.72 -10.74 8.28
N TRP A 90 9.74 -10.68 7.44
CA TRP A 90 9.73 -10.09 6.09
C TRP A 90 9.92 -11.13 4.97
N SER A 91 9.56 -12.38 5.23
CA SER A 91 9.85 -13.52 4.33
C SER A 91 8.86 -13.70 3.17
N SER A 92 7.78 -12.91 3.11
CA SER A 92 6.91 -12.90 1.93
C SER A 92 7.70 -12.48 0.68
N THR A 93 7.31 -13.05 -0.45
CA THR A 93 7.85 -12.73 -1.76
C THR A 93 7.27 -11.41 -2.28
N LEU A 94 7.97 -10.77 -3.23
CA LEU A 94 7.45 -9.59 -3.91
C LEU A 94 6.10 -9.87 -4.59
N GLN A 95 5.92 -11.07 -5.14
CA GLN A 95 4.68 -11.42 -5.84
C GLN A 95 3.50 -11.49 -4.86
N GLU A 96 3.70 -12.06 -3.67
CA GLU A 96 2.68 -12.07 -2.61
C GLU A 96 2.33 -10.65 -2.16
N GLU A 97 3.33 -9.78 -1.94
CA GLU A 97 3.08 -8.39 -1.56
C GLU A 97 2.32 -7.60 -2.64
N LEU A 98 2.59 -7.86 -3.92
CA LEU A 98 1.82 -7.28 -5.02
C LEU A 98 0.36 -7.78 -5.04
N THR A 99 0.14 -9.07 -4.75
CA THR A 99 -1.21 -9.63 -4.61
C THR A 99 -1.96 -9.01 -3.44
N PHE A 100 -1.30 -8.87 -2.28
CA PHE A 100 -1.91 -8.28 -1.09
C PHE A 100 -2.39 -6.85 -1.30
N ILE A 101 -1.68 -6.05 -2.12
CA ILE A 101 -2.16 -4.71 -2.49
C ILE A 101 -3.51 -4.80 -3.20
N VAL A 102 -3.65 -5.70 -4.17
CA VAL A 102 -4.91 -5.84 -4.92
C VAL A 102 -6.04 -6.30 -4.00
N GLU A 103 -5.79 -7.34 -3.20
CA GLU A 103 -6.77 -7.91 -2.28
C GLU A 103 -7.23 -6.91 -1.22
N ASP A 104 -6.28 -6.22 -0.58
CA ASP A 104 -6.58 -5.26 0.46
C ASP A 104 -7.39 -4.08 -0.08
N PHE A 105 -6.95 -3.46 -1.18
CA PHE A 105 -7.69 -2.33 -1.75
C PHE A 105 -9.07 -2.77 -2.28
N LYS A 106 -9.18 -3.96 -2.87
CA LYS A 106 -10.48 -4.50 -3.29
C LYS A 106 -11.40 -4.72 -2.09
N ALA A 107 -10.90 -5.30 -1.01
CA ALA A 107 -11.68 -5.54 0.22
C ALA A 107 -12.22 -4.23 0.83
N LEU A 108 -11.54 -3.11 0.60
CA LEU A 108 -11.98 -1.78 1.05
C LEU A 108 -12.93 -1.07 0.07
N GLY A 109 -13.31 -1.74 -1.02
CA GLY A 109 -14.27 -1.23 -2.00
C GLY A 109 -13.66 -0.26 -3.01
N PHE A 110 -12.34 -0.24 -3.19
CA PHE A 110 -11.73 0.55 -4.26
C PHE A 110 -12.07 -0.03 -5.63
N THR A 111 -12.30 0.85 -6.60
CA THR A 111 -12.65 0.44 -7.96
C THR A 111 -11.46 -0.22 -8.67
N ARG A 112 -11.74 -1.11 -9.64
CA ARG A 112 -10.71 -1.72 -10.50
C ARG A 112 -9.75 -0.67 -11.08
N GLU A 113 -10.29 0.43 -11.62
CA GLU A 113 -9.49 1.54 -12.18
C GLU A 113 -8.56 2.19 -11.15
N THR A 114 -9.02 2.32 -9.90
CA THR A 114 -8.19 2.85 -8.80
C THR A 114 -7.04 1.92 -8.49
N ILE A 115 -7.32 0.62 -8.35
CA ILE A 115 -6.31 -0.39 -8.04
C ILE A 115 -5.30 -0.49 -9.18
N GLU A 116 -5.74 -0.45 -10.44
CA GLU A 116 -4.87 -0.44 -11.60
C GLU A 116 -3.85 0.71 -11.55
N LYS A 117 -4.30 1.94 -11.22
CA LYS A 117 -3.40 3.08 -11.05
C LYS A 117 -2.39 2.90 -9.91
N ILE A 118 -2.79 2.24 -8.81
CA ILE A 118 -1.92 1.95 -7.67
C ILE A 118 -0.85 0.94 -8.08
N MET A 119 -1.25 -0.14 -8.76
CA MET A 119 -0.35 -1.18 -9.24
C MET A 119 0.64 -0.64 -10.27
N GLU A 120 0.19 0.20 -11.21
CA GLU A 120 1.08 0.86 -12.18
C GLU A 120 2.16 1.71 -11.51
N GLN A 121 1.88 2.33 -10.37
CA GLN A 121 2.89 3.07 -9.62
C GLN A 121 3.92 2.13 -8.98
N GLN A 122 3.49 0.98 -8.46
CA GLN A 122 4.41 -0.04 -7.92
C GLN A 122 5.31 -0.58 -9.04
N TYR A 123 4.73 -0.92 -10.19
CA TYR A 123 5.46 -1.44 -11.35
C TYR A 123 6.52 -0.45 -11.83
N LYS A 124 6.18 0.84 -11.97
CA LYS A 124 7.16 1.88 -12.34
C LYS A 124 8.31 2.02 -11.35
N MET A 125 8.03 1.86 -10.06
CA MET A 125 9.08 1.85 -9.04
C MET A 125 9.98 0.61 -9.21
N LEU A 126 9.40 -0.58 -9.36
CA LEU A 126 10.14 -1.84 -9.53
C LEU A 126 10.97 -1.83 -10.82
N ASP A 127 10.44 -1.28 -11.91
CA ASP A 127 11.15 -1.07 -13.18
C ASP A 127 12.39 -0.18 -12.97
N LYS A 128 12.25 0.94 -12.25
CA LYS A 128 13.35 1.85 -11.93
C LYS A 128 14.43 1.17 -11.08
N LEU A 129 14.01 0.33 -10.13
CA LEU A 129 14.90 -0.47 -9.28
C LEU A 129 15.47 -1.71 -10.00
N LYS A 130 15.01 -2.01 -11.23
CA LYS A 130 15.37 -3.20 -12.01
C LYS A 130 15.11 -4.50 -11.25
N VAL A 131 14.02 -4.53 -10.47
CA VAL A 131 13.58 -5.71 -9.72
C VAL A 131 12.68 -6.54 -10.63
N PRO A 132 12.92 -7.85 -10.81
CA PRO A 132 12.02 -8.70 -11.58
C PRO A 132 10.70 -8.94 -10.83
N TYR A 133 9.58 -8.80 -11.53
CA TYR A 133 8.23 -9.08 -11.02
C TYR A 133 7.33 -9.60 -12.15
N ARG A 134 6.16 -10.13 -11.80
CA ARG A 134 5.08 -10.39 -12.76
C ARG A 134 3.93 -9.43 -12.47
N ARG A 135 3.42 -8.79 -13.51
CA ARG A 135 2.21 -7.97 -13.41
C ARG A 135 1.05 -8.85 -12.96
N ILE A 136 0.22 -8.35 -12.05
CA ILE A 136 -0.98 -9.02 -11.59
C ILE A 136 -2.04 -8.85 -12.68
N ASN A 137 -2.66 -9.95 -13.08
CA ASN A 137 -3.83 -9.92 -13.94
C ASN A 137 -5.05 -9.51 -13.11
N LEU A 138 -5.48 -8.25 -13.20
CA LEU A 138 -6.59 -7.75 -12.38
C LEU A 138 -7.94 -8.41 -12.74
N ASP A 139 -8.07 -9.02 -13.91
CA ASP A 139 -9.30 -9.73 -14.31
C ASP A 139 -9.52 -11.02 -13.52
N GLU A 140 -8.50 -11.54 -12.84
CA GLU A 140 -8.64 -12.65 -11.88
C GLU A 140 -9.23 -12.20 -10.54
N TYR A 141 -9.32 -10.89 -10.31
CA TYR A 141 -9.78 -10.28 -9.07
C TYR A 141 -11.07 -9.49 -9.22
N PHE A 142 -11.68 -9.37 -10.40
CA PHE A 142 -12.91 -8.59 -10.62
C PHE A 142 -13.85 -9.32 -11.55
#